data_AF-A0A212CXW8-F1
#
_entry.id   AF-A0A212CXW8-F1
#
_cell.length_a   1.000
_cell.length_b   1.000
_cell.length_c   1.000
_cell.angle_alpha   90.00
_cell.angle_beta   90.00
_cell.angle_gamma   90.00
#
_symmetry.space_group_name_H-M   'P 1'
#
loop_
_entity.id
_entity.type
_entity.pdbx_description
1 polymer ?
#
loop_
_entity_poly.entity_id
_entity_poly.type
_entity_poly.pdbx_seq_one_letter_code
_entity_poly.pdbx_strand_id
1 'polypeptide(L)'
;MLTEKRKQLVSARERVKNGLTKLLETNVLVDKMKLDLSALEPVLLTKSQDVEALMDKLAEDQENADQTMTLTKARLVRAGKLTAALGDEQVRWEESIQKFNEEISNIVGNVFIAAACVAYYGAFTAQYRQLANRWIRNKESKNGLKIIKLTDSNFLRTLENAIRLGLPVLLEELRETLDPALEPILLKQTFISGGRLLIRLGDSDIDYDKNFKFYMTTKLPNPHYLPEVQAAGLEPPA
;
A
#
# COMPACT_ATOMS: atom_id res chain seq x y z
N MET A 1 69.02 75.28 78.28
CA MET A 1 69.85 74.66 77.21
C MET A 1 69.75 73.13 77.13
N LEU A 2 70.06 72.36 78.17
CA LEU A 2 69.99 70.89 78.13
C LEU A 2 68.57 70.32 77.89
N THR A 3 67.57 70.91 78.53
CA THR A 3 66.15 70.55 78.37
C THR A 3 65.64 70.77 76.95
N GLU A 4 66.14 71.80 76.28
CA GLU A 4 65.71 72.23 74.94
C GLU A 4 66.33 71.34 73.85
N LYS A 5 67.63 71.04 73.96
CA LYS A 5 68.30 70.07 73.08
C LYS A 5 67.72 68.66 73.24
N ARG A 6 67.34 68.27 74.47
CA ARG A 6 66.63 67.02 74.75
C ARG A 6 65.25 67.00 74.07
N LYS A 7 64.50 68.10 74.13
CA LYS A 7 63.17 68.21 73.48
C LYS A 7 63.26 68.11 71.95
N GLN A 8 64.27 68.75 71.34
CA GLN A 8 64.54 68.63 69.90
C GLN A 8 64.93 67.20 69.47
N LEU A 9 65.84 66.55 70.19
CA LEU A 9 66.26 65.17 69.91
C LEU A 9 65.11 64.18 70.08
N VAL A 10 64.25 64.37 71.09
CA VAL A 10 63.04 63.56 71.27
C VAL A 10 62.08 63.75 70.10
N SER A 11 61.85 64.99 69.65
CA SER A 11 61.04 65.28 68.46
C SER A 11 61.60 64.59 67.20
N ALA A 12 62.92 64.70 66.96
CA ALA A 12 63.56 64.07 65.82
C ALA A 12 63.47 62.53 65.89
N ARG A 13 63.68 61.95 67.07
CA ARG A 13 63.50 60.52 67.32
C ARG A 13 62.07 60.06 67.05
N GLU A 14 61.05 60.77 67.54
CA GLU A 14 59.65 60.39 67.28
C GLU A 14 59.28 60.51 65.79
N ARG A 15 59.81 61.50 65.06
CA ARG A 15 59.61 61.59 63.61
C ARG A 15 60.23 60.41 62.87
N VAL A 16 61.49 60.07 63.17
CA VAL A 16 62.19 58.94 62.54
C VAL A 16 61.51 57.62 62.93
N LYS A 17 61.11 57.47 64.19
CA LYS A 17 60.35 56.32 64.68
C LYS A 17 59.04 56.16 63.90
N ASN A 18 58.26 57.23 63.75
CA ASN A 18 57.01 57.20 62.98
C ASN A 18 57.23 56.86 61.49
N GLY A 19 58.28 57.40 60.87
CA GLY A 19 58.66 57.04 59.50
C GLY A 19 59.07 55.57 59.38
N LEU A 20 59.84 55.08 60.34
CA LEU A 20 60.29 53.68 60.40
C LEU A 20 59.10 52.73 60.63
N THR A 21 58.16 53.06 61.52
CA THR A 21 56.95 52.27 61.76
C THR A 21 56.11 52.17 60.49
N LYS A 22 55.89 53.28 59.79
CA LYS A 22 55.15 53.29 58.51
C LYS A 22 55.86 52.47 57.43
N LEU A 23 57.18 52.54 57.33
CA LEU A 23 57.94 51.73 56.37
C LEU A 23 57.86 50.24 56.68
N LEU A 24 57.94 49.86 57.94
CA LEU A 24 57.74 48.48 58.39
C LEU A 24 56.33 47.99 58.08
N GLU A 25 55.29 48.80 58.36
CA GLU A 25 53.90 48.48 58.02
C GLU A 25 53.71 48.32 56.51
N THR A 26 54.28 49.21 55.69
CA THR A 26 54.21 49.09 54.23
C THR A 26 54.98 47.89 53.72
N ASN A 27 56.12 47.53 54.31
CA ASN A 27 56.86 46.33 53.91
C ASN A 27 56.08 45.06 54.24
N VAL A 28 55.47 44.97 55.42
CA VAL A 28 54.58 43.85 55.79
C VAL A 28 53.40 43.76 54.82
N LEU A 29 52.81 44.88 54.41
CA LEU A 29 51.72 44.90 53.43
C LEU A 29 52.19 44.45 52.04
N VAL A 30 53.34 44.95 51.56
CA VAL A 30 53.91 44.57 50.27
C VAL A 30 54.28 43.08 50.25
N ASP A 31 54.84 42.56 51.34
CA ASP A 31 55.15 41.14 51.47
C ASP A 31 53.87 40.28 51.44
N LYS A 32 52.81 40.74 52.11
CA LYS A 32 51.49 40.09 52.03
C LYS A 32 50.93 40.11 50.60
N MET A 33 51.00 41.24 49.90
CA MET A 33 50.53 41.36 48.51
C MET A 33 51.33 40.47 47.54
N LYS A 34 52.64 40.32 47.75
CA LYS A 34 53.48 39.39 46.96
C LYS A 34 53.09 37.94 47.19
N LEU A 35 52.76 37.60 48.43
CA LEU A 35 52.33 36.25 48.82
C LEU A 35 50.94 35.92 48.24
N ASP A 36 50.03 36.89 48.25
CA ASP A 36 48.70 36.78 47.61
C ASP A 36 48.81 36.66 46.08
N LEU A 37 49.74 37.41 45.45
CA LEU A 37 50.01 37.33 44.01
C LEU A 37 50.53 35.96 43.58
N SER A 38 51.49 35.37 44.31
CA SER A 38 52.00 34.03 43.99
C SER A 38 50.97 32.92 44.26
N ALA A 39 50.06 33.14 45.21
CA ALA A 39 48.95 32.22 45.47
C ALA A 39 47.86 32.29 44.39
N LEU A 40 47.68 33.43 43.72
CA LEU A 40 46.69 33.62 42.66
C LEU A 40 47.12 33.07 41.31
N GLU A 41 48.42 33.08 40.99
CA GLU A 41 48.97 32.50 39.74
C GLU A 41 48.49 31.07 39.44
N PRO A 42 48.61 30.09 40.36
CA PRO A 42 48.15 28.72 40.08
C PRO A 42 46.64 28.64 39.93
N VAL A 43 45.88 29.47 40.65
CA VAL A 43 44.40 29.50 40.58
C VAL A 43 43.93 30.07 39.23
N LEU A 44 44.63 31.07 38.68
CA LEU A 44 44.32 31.60 37.36
C LEU A 44 44.61 30.58 36.27
N LEU A 45 45.67 29.78 36.42
CA LEU A 45 46.02 28.71 35.48
C LEU A 45 44.99 27.58 35.51
N THR A 46 44.56 27.10 36.69
CA THR A 46 43.53 26.07 36.78
C THR A 46 42.20 26.58 36.23
N LYS A 47 41.83 27.83 36.54
CA LYS A 47 40.60 28.42 35.99
C LYS A 47 40.66 28.64 34.48
N SER A 48 41.82 28.95 33.91
CA SER A 48 41.93 29.06 32.44
C SER A 48 41.73 27.69 31.77
N GLN A 49 42.33 26.63 32.34
CA GLN A 49 42.16 25.26 31.87
C GLN A 49 40.72 24.76 32.02
N ASP A 50 40.06 25.07 33.14
CA ASP A 50 38.65 24.72 33.37
C ASP A 50 37.71 25.46 32.40
N VAL A 51 37.99 26.74 32.11
CA VAL A 51 37.22 27.51 31.11
C VAL A 51 37.40 26.92 29.73
N GLU A 52 38.62 26.55 29.33
CA GLU A 52 38.89 25.92 28.04
C GLU A 52 38.15 24.58 27.91
N ALA A 53 38.21 23.72 28.92
CA ALA A 53 37.48 22.46 28.95
C ALA A 53 35.94 22.63 28.93
N LEU A 54 35.41 23.72 29.51
CA LEU A 54 33.99 24.03 29.44
C LEU A 54 33.59 24.57 28.06
N MET A 55 34.46 25.34 27.40
CA MET A 55 34.22 25.84 26.05
C MET A 55 34.17 24.69 25.03
N ASP A 56 35.05 23.70 25.17
CA ASP A 56 35.04 22.51 24.30
C ASP A 56 33.74 21.70 24.46
N LYS A 57 33.30 21.48 25.70
CA LYS A 57 32.02 20.79 25.98
C LYS A 57 30.82 21.58 25.48
N LEU A 58 30.83 22.91 25.66
CA LEU A 58 29.75 23.77 25.19
C LEU A 58 29.63 23.73 23.66
N ALA A 59 30.76 23.66 22.94
CA ALA A 59 30.76 23.51 21.49
C ALA A 59 30.14 22.18 21.05
N GLU A 60 30.52 21.07 21.69
CA GLU A 60 29.95 19.74 21.42
C GLU A 60 28.45 19.68 21.73
N ASP A 61 28.03 20.19 22.89
CA ASP A 61 26.63 20.24 23.31
C ASP A 61 25.79 21.12 22.38
N GLN A 62 26.36 22.23 21.89
CA GLN A 62 25.69 23.13 20.96
C GLN A 62 25.51 22.50 19.58
N GLU A 63 26.52 21.79 19.06
CA GLU A 63 26.39 21.04 17.82
C GLU A 63 25.33 19.93 17.95
N ASN A 64 25.35 19.16 19.03
CA ASN A 64 24.36 18.12 19.30
C ASN A 64 22.93 18.71 19.44
N ALA A 65 22.79 19.86 20.11
CA ALA A 65 21.52 20.57 20.22
C ALA A 65 21.00 21.04 18.85
N ASP A 66 21.86 21.58 18.00
CA ASP A 66 21.48 22.02 16.66
C ASP A 66 21.08 20.84 15.75
N GLN A 67 21.80 19.72 15.83
CA GLN A 67 21.45 18.48 15.11
C GLN A 67 20.11 17.91 15.58
N THR A 68 19.87 17.84 16.88
CA THR A 68 18.58 17.35 17.41
C THR A 68 17.43 18.30 17.10
N MET A 69 17.66 19.62 17.11
CA MET A 69 16.67 20.62 16.73
C MET A 69 16.24 20.47 15.27
N THR A 70 17.20 20.32 14.35
CA THR A 70 16.93 20.16 12.92
C THR A 70 16.17 18.86 12.63
N LEU A 71 16.61 17.74 13.22
CA LEU A 71 15.92 16.45 13.11
C LEU A 71 14.48 16.54 13.62
N THR A 72 14.27 17.18 14.77
CA THR A 72 12.94 17.29 15.40
C THR A 72 12.02 18.17 14.57
N LYS A 73 12.50 19.29 14.02
CA LYS A 73 11.74 20.12 13.07
C LYS A 73 11.32 19.32 11.84
N ALA A 74 12.23 18.54 11.25
CA ALA A 74 11.91 17.69 10.10
C ALA A 74 10.88 16.61 10.45
N ARG A 75 10.98 15.98 11.62
CA ARG A 75 10.00 15.00 12.11
C ARG A 75 8.63 15.64 12.32
N LEU A 76 8.57 16.83 12.88
CA LEU A 76 7.32 17.56 13.13
C LEU A 76 6.60 17.89 11.82
N VAL A 77 7.32 18.35 10.79
CA VAL A 77 6.74 18.60 9.46
C VAL A 77 6.18 17.32 8.84
N ARG A 78 6.89 16.20 8.94
CA ARG A 78 6.43 14.91 8.42
C ARG A 78 5.21 14.39 9.19
N ALA A 79 5.23 14.49 10.51
CA ALA A 79 4.10 14.13 11.37
C ALA A 79 2.87 14.96 11.02
N GLY A 80 3.02 16.28 10.82
CA GLY A 80 1.93 17.16 10.40
C GLY A 80 1.30 16.76 9.06
N LYS A 81 2.12 16.37 8.08
CA LYS A 81 1.61 15.84 6.80
C LYS A 81 0.86 14.52 6.98
N LEU A 82 1.36 13.64 7.83
CA LEU A 82 0.70 12.36 8.14
C LEU A 82 -0.63 12.58 8.88
N THR A 83 -0.70 13.50 9.83
CA THR A 83 -1.96 13.80 10.55
C THR A 83 -3.02 14.41 9.63
N ALA A 84 -2.60 15.26 8.68
CA ALA A 84 -3.51 15.79 7.67
C ALA A 84 -4.04 14.67 6.76
N ALA A 85 -3.15 13.84 6.21
CA ALA A 85 -3.54 12.72 5.35
C ALA A 85 -4.42 11.69 6.08
N LEU A 86 -4.16 11.42 7.35
CA LEU A 86 -5.02 10.55 8.16
C LEU A 86 -6.42 11.15 8.38
N GLY A 87 -6.51 12.47 8.55
CA GLY A 87 -7.79 13.18 8.68
C GLY A 87 -8.63 13.07 7.41
N ASP A 88 -8.03 13.26 6.24
CA ASP A 88 -8.71 13.10 4.96
C ASP A 88 -9.20 11.65 4.75
N GLU A 89 -8.37 10.68 5.11
CA GLU A 89 -8.71 9.26 5.02
C GLU A 89 -9.83 8.87 6.00
N GLN A 90 -9.87 9.47 7.20
CA GLN A 90 -10.95 9.28 8.16
C GLN A 90 -12.30 9.73 7.57
N VAL A 91 -12.37 10.91 6.95
CA VAL A 91 -13.60 11.42 6.31
C VAL A 91 -14.03 10.48 5.18
N ARG A 92 -13.08 10.03 4.36
CA ARG A 92 -13.34 9.07 3.28
C ARG A 92 -13.92 7.75 3.79
N TRP A 93 -13.42 7.25 4.92
CA TRP A 93 -13.96 6.04 5.55
C TRP A 93 -15.37 6.27 6.09
N GLU A 94 -15.64 7.43 6.67
CA GLU A 94 -16.98 7.80 7.15
C GLU A 94 -18.00 7.85 6.00
N GLU A 95 -17.64 8.47 4.87
CA GLU A 95 -18.47 8.47 3.64
C GLU A 95 -18.67 7.04 3.10
N SER A 96 -17.62 6.22 3.11
CA SER A 96 -17.70 4.83 2.66
C SER A 96 -18.63 3.99 3.54
N ILE A 97 -18.61 4.19 4.85
CA ILE A 97 -19.50 3.52 5.80
C ILE A 97 -20.96 3.90 5.53
N GLN A 98 -21.25 5.18 5.28
CA GLN A 98 -22.62 5.61 4.92
C GLN A 98 -23.09 4.91 3.64
N LYS A 99 -22.26 4.90 2.60
CA LYS A 99 -22.58 4.22 1.34
C LYS A 99 -22.79 2.72 1.53
N PHE A 100 -21.95 2.05 2.32
CA PHE A 100 -22.14 0.62 2.60
C PHE A 100 -23.43 0.36 3.38
N ASN A 101 -23.85 1.24 4.29
CA ASN A 101 -25.14 1.09 4.95
C ASN A 101 -26.32 1.17 3.97
N GLU A 102 -26.25 2.07 2.99
CA GLU A 102 -27.24 2.14 1.91
C GLU A 102 -27.22 0.88 1.03
N GLU A 103 -26.03 0.39 0.66
CA GLU A 103 -25.88 -0.84 -0.12
C GLU A 103 -26.39 -2.07 0.64
N ILE A 104 -26.13 -2.17 1.94
CA ILE A 104 -26.64 -3.24 2.82
C ILE A 104 -28.16 -3.21 2.87
N SER A 105 -28.80 -2.04 2.93
CA SER A 105 -30.26 -1.94 2.87
C SER A 105 -30.82 -2.43 1.53
N ASN A 106 -30.10 -2.23 0.43
CA ASN A 106 -30.56 -2.54 -0.93
C ASN A 106 -30.11 -3.91 -1.45
N ILE A 107 -29.22 -4.62 -0.75
CA ILE A 107 -28.57 -5.83 -1.24
C ILE A 107 -29.56 -6.95 -1.55
N VAL A 108 -30.60 -7.12 -0.73
CA VAL A 108 -31.62 -8.17 -0.93
C VAL A 108 -32.36 -7.93 -2.25
N GLY A 109 -32.73 -6.68 -2.55
CA GLY A 109 -33.38 -6.30 -3.79
C GLY A 109 -32.46 -6.48 -5.01
N ASN A 110 -31.20 -6.05 -4.90
CA ASN A 110 -30.22 -6.20 -5.98
C ASN A 110 -29.93 -7.67 -6.30
N VAL A 111 -29.78 -8.52 -5.29
CA VAL A 111 -29.56 -9.96 -5.46
C VAL A 111 -30.81 -10.63 -6.04
N PHE A 112 -32.00 -10.24 -5.59
CA PHE A 112 -33.26 -10.77 -6.13
C PHE A 112 -33.42 -10.45 -7.62
N ILE A 113 -33.18 -9.19 -8.02
CA ILE A 113 -33.27 -8.78 -9.43
C ILE A 113 -32.17 -9.46 -10.26
N ALA A 114 -30.94 -9.56 -9.75
CA ALA A 114 -29.86 -10.26 -10.45
C ALA A 114 -30.18 -11.76 -10.65
N ALA A 115 -30.68 -12.44 -9.60
CA ALA A 115 -31.10 -13.83 -9.67
C ALA A 115 -32.29 -14.04 -10.61
N ALA A 116 -33.28 -13.15 -10.59
CA ALA A 116 -34.40 -13.18 -11.54
C ALA A 116 -33.93 -12.93 -12.98
N CYS A 117 -32.92 -12.08 -13.19
CA CYS A 117 -32.29 -11.86 -14.49
C CYS A 117 -31.58 -13.10 -15.02
N VAL A 118 -30.85 -13.82 -14.17
CA VAL A 118 -30.14 -15.04 -14.57
C VAL A 118 -31.12 -16.21 -14.78
N ALA A 119 -32.06 -16.39 -13.86
CA ALA A 119 -32.97 -17.53 -13.85
C ALA A 119 -34.14 -17.39 -14.85
N TYR A 120 -34.69 -16.18 -15.02
CA TYR A 120 -35.94 -15.96 -15.75
C TYR A 120 -35.77 -15.09 -17.00
N TYR A 121 -34.89 -14.08 -16.97
CA TYR A 121 -34.55 -13.31 -18.17
C TYR A 121 -33.46 -13.98 -19.05
N GLY A 122 -32.98 -15.18 -18.69
CA GLY A 122 -32.11 -16.02 -19.53
C GLY A 122 -32.71 -16.34 -20.90
N ALA A 123 -34.04 -16.29 -21.04
CA ALA A 123 -34.73 -16.20 -22.33
C ALA A 123 -34.74 -14.74 -22.84
N PHE A 124 -33.55 -14.17 -23.02
CA PHE A 124 -33.33 -12.76 -23.38
C PHE A 124 -34.26 -12.25 -24.49
N THR A 125 -34.73 -11.00 -24.36
CA THR A 125 -35.36 -10.29 -25.49
C THR A 125 -34.37 -10.21 -26.67
N ALA A 126 -34.89 -10.16 -27.90
CA ALA A 126 -34.08 -10.29 -29.12
C ALA A 126 -32.84 -9.37 -29.17
N GLN A 127 -32.92 -8.20 -28.54
CA GLN A 127 -31.84 -7.21 -28.51
C GLN A 127 -30.63 -7.65 -27.63
N TYR A 128 -30.87 -8.30 -26.49
CA TYR A 128 -29.78 -8.79 -25.64
C TYR A 128 -29.10 -10.04 -26.23
N ARG A 129 -29.84 -10.89 -26.95
CA ARG A 129 -29.24 -12.02 -27.70
C ARG A 129 -28.25 -11.54 -28.77
N GLN A 130 -28.54 -10.41 -29.42
CA GLN A 130 -27.61 -9.79 -30.38
C GLN A 130 -26.38 -9.20 -29.69
N LEU A 131 -26.53 -8.61 -28.50
CA LEU A 131 -25.40 -8.12 -27.72
C LEU A 131 -24.50 -9.27 -27.25
N ALA A 132 -25.08 -10.37 -26.76
CA ALA A 132 -24.35 -11.56 -26.36
C ALA A 132 -23.55 -12.17 -27.52
N ASN A 133 -24.14 -12.31 -28.71
CA ASN A 133 -23.43 -12.74 -29.91
C ASN A 133 -22.23 -11.84 -30.25
N ARG A 134 -22.40 -10.51 -30.19
CA ARG A 134 -21.30 -9.57 -30.40
C ARG A 134 -20.21 -9.71 -29.35
N TRP A 135 -20.59 -9.91 -28.09
CA TRP A 135 -19.63 -10.08 -26.99
C TRP A 135 -18.82 -11.37 -27.12
N ILE A 136 -19.46 -12.51 -27.44
CA ILE A 136 -18.76 -13.80 -27.65
C ILE A 136 -17.75 -13.68 -28.79
N ARG A 137 -18.16 -13.08 -29.91
CA ARG A 137 -17.29 -12.84 -31.06
C ARG A 137 -16.09 -11.95 -30.70
N ASN A 138 -16.28 -10.91 -29.92
CA ASN A 138 -15.19 -10.03 -29.49
C ASN A 138 -14.25 -10.70 -28.47
N LYS A 139 -14.81 -11.46 -27.53
CA LYS A 139 -14.04 -12.16 -26.49
C LYS A 139 -13.14 -13.24 -27.08
N GLU A 140 -13.66 -14.05 -27.98
CA GLU A 140 -12.95 -15.22 -28.54
C GLU A 140 -12.31 -14.91 -29.90
N SER A 141 -12.24 -13.64 -30.32
CA SER A 141 -11.63 -13.18 -31.57
C SER A 141 -10.16 -13.60 -31.71
N LYS A 142 -9.39 -13.49 -30.61
CA LYS A 142 -7.97 -13.91 -30.57
C LYS A 142 -7.78 -15.42 -30.53
N ASN A 143 -8.82 -16.17 -30.15
CA ASN A 143 -8.76 -17.62 -29.92
C ASN A 143 -9.22 -18.42 -31.16
N GLY A 144 -9.51 -17.76 -32.28
CA GLY A 144 -9.87 -18.43 -33.54
C GLY A 144 -11.28 -19.02 -33.56
N LEU A 145 -12.26 -18.27 -33.01
CA LEU A 145 -13.68 -18.66 -32.95
C LEU A 145 -14.20 -19.21 -34.29
N LYS A 146 -14.75 -20.43 -34.26
CA LYS A 146 -15.44 -21.03 -35.39
C LYS A 146 -16.94 -20.84 -35.27
N ILE A 147 -17.55 -20.22 -36.28
CA ILE A 147 -18.99 -20.02 -36.36
C ILE A 147 -19.57 -21.14 -37.21
N ILE A 148 -20.54 -21.89 -36.67
CA ILE A 148 -21.21 -22.99 -37.35
C ILE A 148 -22.73 -22.82 -37.29
N LYS A 149 -23.44 -23.37 -38.28
CA LYS A 149 -24.91 -23.45 -38.29
C LYS A 149 -25.34 -24.90 -38.47
N LEU A 150 -26.47 -25.29 -37.87
CA LEU A 150 -27.06 -26.62 -38.06
C LEU A 150 -27.46 -26.90 -39.53
N THR A 151 -27.62 -25.85 -40.35
CA THR A 151 -27.91 -25.98 -41.78
C THR A 151 -26.73 -26.45 -42.61
N ASP A 152 -25.51 -26.36 -42.07
CA ASP A 152 -24.30 -26.61 -42.85
C ASP A 152 -23.99 -28.10 -42.87
N SER A 153 -23.92 -28.72 -44.05
CA SER A 153 -23.63 -30.16 -44.18
C SER A 153 -22.27 -30.59 -43.59
N ASN A 154 -21.36 -29.64 -43.34
CA ASN A 154 -20.03 -29.88 -42.78
C ASN A 154 -19.90 -29.45 -41.30
N PHE A 155 -21.01 -29.16 -40.60
CA PHE A 155 -20.94 -28.64 -39.23
C PHE A 155 -20.29 -29.64 -38.26
N LEU A 156 -20.67 -30.93 -38.34
CA LEU A 156 -20.10 -31.98 -37.49
C LEU A 156 -18.58 -32.06 -37.67
N ARG A 157 -18.08 -32.19 -38.90
CA ARG A 157 -16.63 -32.25 -39.17
C ARG A 157 -15.87 -31.02 -38.67
N THR A 158 -16.48 -29.84 -38.74
CA THR A 158 -15.88 -28.60 -38.23
C THR A 158 -15.82 -28.61 -36.70
N LEU A 159 -16.86 -29.12 -36.06
CA LEU A 159 -16.96 -29.29 -34.61
C LEU A 159 -15.96 -30.34 -34.11
N GLU A 160 -15.82 -31.48 -34.78
CA GLU A 160 -14.83 -32.51 -34.44
C GLU A 160 -13.41 -31.93 -34.43
N ASN A 161 -13.06 -31.17 -35.47
CA ASN A 161 -11.74 -30.55 -35.58
C ASN A 161 -11.53 -29.50 -34.48
N ALA A 162 -12.56 -28.72 -34.15
CA ALA A 162 -12.49 -27.73 -33.10
C ALA A 162 -12.32 -28.36 -31.71
N ILE A 163 -12.97 -29.49 -31.44
CA ILE A 163 -12.81 -30.24 -30.18
C ILE A 163 -11.38 -30.77 -30.05
N ARG A 164 -10.82 -31.35 -31.12
CA ARG A 164 -9.42 -31.85 -31.12
C ARG A 164 -8.38 -30.76 -30.92
N LEU A 165 -8.64 -29.56 -31.45
CA LEU A 165 -7.72 -28.43 -31.42
C LEU A 165 -7.99 -27.46 -30.26
N GLY A 166 -9.03 -27.69 -29.44
CA GLY A 166 -9.43 -26.80 -28.35
C GLY A 166 -9.93 -25.42 -28.81
N LEU A 167 -10.43 -25.30 -30.04
CA LEU A 167 -10.92 -24.03 -30.59
C LEU A 167 -12.34 -23.74 -30.10
N PRO A 168 -12.65 -22.49 -29.72
CA PRO A 168 -14.00 -22.11 -29.33
C PRO A 168 -14.94 -22.18 -30.54
N VAL A 169 -16.15 -22.70 -30.33
CA VAL A 169 -17.19 -22.85 -31.36
C VAL A 169 -18.45 -22.11 -30.94
N LEU A 170 -19.03 -21.33 -31.87
CA LEU A 170 -20.33 -20.70 -31.72
C LEU A 170 -21.31 -21.32 -32.71
N LEU A 171 -22.32 -22.00 -32.18
CA LEU A 171 -23.45 -22.53 -32.93
C LEU A 171 -24.58 -21.50 -32.98
N GLU A 172 -24.83 -20.95 -34.16
CA GLU A 172 -25.85 -19.93 -34.39
C GLU A 172 -27.16 -20.52 -34.93
N GLU A 173 -28.25 -19.79 -34.71
CA GLU A 173 -29.57 -20.04 -35.31
C GLU A 173 -30.15 -21.40 -34.93
N LEU A 174 -29.96 -21.80 -33.67
CA LEU A 174 -30.59 -22.98 -33.11
C LEU A 174 -32.11 -22.89 -33.23
N ARG A 175 -32.67 -23.92 -33.86
CA ARG A 175 -34.11 -24.16 -33.98
C ARG A 175 -34.60 -24.95 -32.76
N GLU A 176 -35.89 -25.28 -32.73
CA GLU A 176 -36.51 -26.00 -31.62
C GLU A 176 -35.98 -27.43 -31.44
N THR A 177 -35.47 -28.04 -32.51
CA THR A 177 -34.85 -29.36 -32.48
C THR A 177 -33.32 -29.26 -32.51
N LEU A 178 -32.68 -29.89 -31.53
CA LEU A 178 -31.25 -30.14 -31.50
C LEU A 178 -30.94 -31.50 -32.11
N ASP A 179 -29.81 -31.60 -32.79
CA ASP A 179 -29.30 -32.88 -33.28
C ASP A 179 -28.84 -33.72 -32.07
N PRO A 180 -29.36 -34.96 -31.87
CA PRO A 180 -28.94 -35.84 -30.79
C PRO A 180 -27.42 -36.09 -30.76
N ALA A 181 -26.73 -35.96 -31.90
CA ALA A 181 -25.28 -36.07 -31.95
C ALA A 181 -24.56 -35.04 -31.06
N LEU A 182 -25.20 -33.92 -30.69
CA LEU A 182 -24.61 -32.88 -29.84
C LEU A 182 -24.76 -33.14 -28.34
N GLU A 183 -25.63 -34.07 -27.94
CA GLU A 183 -25.94 -34.36 -26.53
C GLU A 183 -24.69 -34.66 -25.68
N PRO A 184 -23.73 -35.49 -26.13
CA PRO A 184 -22.53 -35.77 -25.34
C PRO A 184 -21.68 -34.52 -25.06
N ILE A 185 -21.67 -33.53 -25.96
CA ILE A 185 -20.98 -32.25 -25.75
C ILE A 185 -21.73 -31.40 -24.72
N LEU A 186 -23.05 -31.33 -24.82
CA LEU A 186 -23.89 -30.54 -23.92
C LEU A 186 -23.78 -31.03 -22.48
N LEU A 187 -23.81 -32.35 -22.29
CA LEU A 187 -23.67 -33.00 -20.99
C LEU A 187 -22.21 -33.18 -20.56
N LYS A 188 -21.24 -32.75 -21.37
CA LYS A 188 -19.79 -32.97 -21.18
C LYS A 188 -19.45 -34.41 -20.83
N GLN A 189 -20.08 -35.37 -21.51
CA GLN A 189 -19.92 -36.80 -21.27
C GLN A 189 -18.60 -37.32 -21.86
N THR A 190 -17.50 -36.95 -21.21
CA THR A 190 -16.14 -37.37 -21.56
C THR A 190 -15.75 -38.65 -20.83
N PHE A 191 -14.94 -39.49 -21.47
CA PHE A 191 -14.44 -40.72 -20.88
C PHE A 191 -12.95 -40.88 -21.18
N ILE A 192 -12.24 -41.62 -20.32
CA ILE A 192 -10.82 -41.90 -20.50
C ILE A 192 -10.70 -43.29 -21.11
N SER A 193 -10.13 -43.38 -22.32
CA SER A 193 -9.77 -44.67 -22.94
C SER A 193 -8.32 -44.62 -23.39
N GLY A 194 -7.54 -45.65 -23.06
CA GLY A 194 -6.12 -45.72 -23.44
C GLY A 194 -5.26 -44.55 -22.94
N GLY A 195 -5.63 -43.92 -21.81
CA GLY A 195 -4.92 -42.78 -21.24
C GLY A 195 -5.19 -41.43 -21.92
N ARG A 196 -6.10 -41.37 -22.90
CA ARG A 196 -6.53 -40.13 -23.58
C ARG A 196 -7.96 -39.79 -23.19
N LEU A 197 -8.25 -38.50 -23.04
CA LEU A 197 -9.60 -38.00 -22.76
C LEU A 197 -10.36 -37.91 -24.08
N LEU A 198 -11.44 -38.66 -24.19
CA LEU A 198 -12.25 -38.78 -25.40
C LEU A 198 -13.68 -38.34 -25.13
N ILE A 199 -14.35 -37.92 -26.19
CA ILE A 199 -15.79 -37.67 -26.24
C ILE A 199 -16.37 -38.40 -27.44
N ARG A 200 -17.56 -39.00 -27.30
CA ARG A 200 -18.26 -39.63 -28.42
C ARG A 200 -19.13 -38.57 -29.09
N LEU A 201 -18.97 -38.38 -30.40
CA LEU A 201 -19.79 -37.49 -31.19
C LEU A 201 -20.39 -38.27 -32.36
N GLY A 202 -21.71 -38.45 -32.34
CA GLY A 202 -22.37 -39.40 -33.24
C GLY A 202 -21.74 -40.80 -33.10
N ASP A 203 -21.18 -41.31 -34.19
CA ASP A 203 -20.52 -42.63 -34.24
C ASP A 203 -19.00 -42.59 -34.06
N SER A 204 -18.40 -41.41 -33.86
CA SER A 204 -16.94 -41.24 -33.79
C SER A 204 -16.44 -40.88 -32.39
N ASP A 205 -15.33 -41.50 -31.99
CA ASP A 205 -14.62 -41.17 -30.75
C ASP A 205 -13.53 -40.13 -31.04
N ILE A 206 -13.56 -39.01 -30.32
CA ILE A 206 -12.77 -37.81 -30.61
C ILE A 206 -11.95 -37.42 -29.38
N ASP A 207 -10.68 -37.09 -29.58
CA ASP A 207 -9.82 -36.53 -28.54
C ASP A 207 -10.36 -35.18 -28.06
N TYR A 208 -10.66 -35.09 -26.76
CA TYR A 208 -11.24 -33.91 -26.14
C TYR A 208 -10.15 -33.02 -25.53
N ASP A 209 -10.01 -31.80 -26.05
CA ASP A 209 -9.16 -30.78 -25.45
C ASP A 209 -9.91 -30.00 -24.35
N LYS A 210 -9.25 -29.81 -23.19
CA LYS A 210 -9.85 -29.13 -22.03
C LYS A 210 -10.12 -27.64 -22.27
N ASN A 211 -9.45 -27.01 -23.23
CA ASN A 211 -9.63 -25.61 -23.56
C ASN A 211 -10.83 -25.37 -24.48
N PHE A 212 -11.45 -26.44 -25.00
CA PHE A 212 -12.62 -26.34 -25.86
C PHE A 212 -13.78 -25.64 -25.13
N LYS A 213 -14.38 -24.66 -25.82
CA LYS A 213 -15.57 -23.94 -25.34
C LYS A 213 -16.66 -24.00 -26.41
N PHE A 214 -17.86 -24.39 -26.00
CA PHE A 214 -19.01 -24.47 -26.87
C PHE A 214 -20.03 -23.40 -26.48
N TYR A 215 -20.39 -22.55 -27.44
CA TYR A 215 -21.39 -21.50 -27.30
C TYR A 215 -22.56 -21.77 -28.22
N MET A 216 -23.77 -21.48 -27.75
CA MET A 216 -25.01 -21.73 -28.47
C MET A 216 -25.89 -20.49 -28.43
N THR A 217 -26.41 -20.07 -29.58
CA THR A 217 -27.41 -19.01 -29.64
C THR A 217 -28.59 -19.35 -30.52
N THR A 218 -29.77 -18.96 -30.07
CA THR A 218 -31.03 -19.09 -30.80
C THR A 218 -31.61 -17.71 -31.09
N LYS A 219 -32.28 -17.57 -32.23
CA LYS A 219 -33.05 -16.36 -32.57
C LYS A 219 -34.50 -16.46 -32.08
N LEU A 220 -34.95 -17.66 -31.70
CA LEU A 220 -36.34 -17.91 -31.31
C LEU A 220 -36.66 -17.21 -29.98
N PRO A 221 -37.79 -16.47 -29.89
CA PRO A 221 -38.24 -15.85 -28.65
C PRO A 221 -38.46 -16.84 -27.51
N ASN A 222 -39.05 -18.01 -27.82
CA ASN A 222 -39.38 -19.05 -26.85
C ASN A 222 -39.14 -20.46 -27.46
N PRO A 223 -37.89 -20.92 -27.55
CA PRO A 223 -37.60 -22.25 -28.04
C PRO A 223 -37.95 -23.30 -26.99
N HIS A 224 -38.84 -24.23 -27.34
CA HIS A 224 -39.26 -25.32 -26.46
C HIS A 224 -38.30 -26.50 -26.64
N TYR A 225 -37.31 -26.59 -25.76
CA TYR A 225 -36.39 -27.73 -25.71
C TYR A 225 -36.87 -28.78 -24.71
N LEU A 226 -36.42 -30.03 -24.90
CA LEU A 226 -36.65 -31.09 -23.92
C LEU A 226 -36.07 -30.70 -22.55
N PRO A 227 -36.70 -31.11 -21.42
CA PRO A 227 -36.27 -30.72 -20.07
C PRO A 227 -34.79 -30.99 -19.77
N GLU A 228 -34.24 -32.07 -20.33
CA GLU A 228 -32.84 -32.47 -20.19
C GLU A 228 -31.86 -31.42 -20.75
N VAL A 229 -32.20 -30.83 -21.90
CA VAL A 229 -31.42 -29.76 -22.55
C VAL A 229 -31.53 -28.45 -21.76
N GLN A 230 -32.72 -28.16 -21.22
CA GLN A 230 -32.95 -26.96 -20.42
C GLN A 230 -32.16 -27.00 -19.10
N ALA A 231 -32.08 -28.17 -18.46
CA ALA A 231 -31.30 -28.37 -17.24
C ALA A 231 -29.78 -28.24 -17.48
N ALA A 232 -29.27 -28.81 -18.58
CA ALA A 232 -27.84 -28.76 -18.92
C ALA A 232 -27.29 -27.34 -19.14
N GLY A 233 -28.14 -26.39 -19.55
CA GLY A 233 -27.75 -24.98 -19.72
C GLY A 233 -27.69 -24.14 -18.43
N LEU A 234 -28.22 -24.67 -17.31
CA LEU A 234 -28.37 -23.95 -16.04
C LEU A 234 -27.36 -24.37 -14.97
N GLU A 235 -26.58 -25.44 -15.19
CA GLU A 235 -25.60 -25.88 -14.21
C GLU A 235 -24.33 -25.01 -14.26
N PRO A 236 -23.97 -24.33 -13.15
CA PRO A 236 -22.68 -23.66 -13.07
C PRO A 236 -21.55 -24.69 -13.13
N PRO A 237 -20.39 -24.36 -13.73
CA PRO A 237 -19.24 -25.25 -13.69
C PRO A 237 -18.81 -25.46 -12.23
N ALA A 238 -18.78 -26.72 -11.80
CA ALA A 238 -18.14 -27.15 -10.55
C ALA A 238 -16.63 -26.86 -10.55
#